data_AF-A0A9E0V5R3-F1
#
_entry.id   AF-A0A9E0V5R3-F1
#
_cell.length_a   1.000
_cell.length_b   1.000
_cell.length_c   1.000
_cell.angle_alpha   90.00
_cell.angle_beta   90.00
_cell.angle_gamma   90.00
#
_symmetry.space_group_name_H-M   'P 1'
#
loop_
_entity.id
_entity.type
_entity.pdbx_description
1 polymer ?
#
loop_
_entity_poly.entity_id
_entity_poly.type
_entity_poly.pdbx_seq_one_letter_code
_entity_poly.pdbx_strand_id
1 'polypeptide(L)'
;MNIFKVLANGDGRITEPNISAFLGYLLDPYEDHGLGFEFLKRFMDKVPIPIENDDDNFNVQSYDYEIIFEQAFRDEDKELKKKEIVDIVILCFENNKGRLKESVAEFLITKTRELKYIFLLENKITTGAKVDQQLKAQFGNTIAKLKIGKEKIISLYVTPNDRRYDDVFEKFVENEKKAHFVWKSKNENEEKENNPNDIYKMLLEIIEDESSGKIEAINEYTKHTLISFIKFIDSGFKSKKEEEKINAGKKVIYASLNALFSSEEGKTVNTKTQKLLIEFSNYVKERYPEQPLIVSYHKTHPVSVYRSFNQQLCSCVRYSNGKDVRFQIMFKKDKDPQYHEMKSYLDGKGYTYSEQGWGILIKDELNIVQICECFDKVMEYVSWGKSTRSTC
;
A
#
# COMPACT_ATOMS: atom_id res chain seq x y z
N MET A 1 -17.92 -0.43 -15.15
CA MET A 1 -16.97 -1.55 -15.23
C MET A 1 -15.56 -1.00 -15.07
N ASN A 2 -14.66 -1.65 -14.33
CA ASN A 2 -13.26 -1.21 -14.24
C ASN A 2 -12.39 -2.25 -14.97
N ILE A 3 -11.86 -1.87 -16.13
CA ILE A 3 -11.09 -2.78 -17.00
C ILE A 3 -9.83 -3.29 -16.30
N PHE A 4 -9.11 -2.44 -15.55
CA PHE A 4 -7.93 -2.85 -14.78
C PHE A 4 -8.27 -3.91 -13.73
N LYS A 5 -9.39 -3.75 -13.02
CA LYS A 5 -9.85 -4.78 -12.06
C LYS A 5 -10.22 -6.10 -12.75
N VAL A 6 -10.78 -6.05 -13.96
CA VAL A 6 -11.11 -7.26 -14.74
C VAL A 6 -9.83 -7.97 -15.17
N LEU A 7 -8.88 -7.22 -15.74
CA LEU A 7 -7.58 -7.76 -16.18
C LEU A 7 -6.79 -8.33 -14.99
N ALA A 8 -6.86 -7.72 -13.81
CA ALA A 8 -6.19 -8.20 -12.60
C ALA A 8 -6.85 -9.43 -11.93
N ASN A 9 -8.03 -9.88 -12.37
CA ASN A 9 -8.75 -11.02 -11.76
C ASN A 9 -8.33 -12.39 -12.32
N GLY A 10 -7.61 -12.43 -13.45
CA GLY A 10 -7.04 -13.65 -14.02
C GLY A 10 -5.81 -14.15 -13.25
N ASP A 11 -5.17 -15.21 -13.74
CA ASP A 11 -3.90 -15.69 -13.18
C ASP A 11 -2.75 -14.71 -13.47
N GLY A 12 -2.88 -13.90 -14.52
CA GLY A 12 -2.04 -12.72 -14.74
C GLY A 12 -2.47 -11.59 -13.81
N ARG A 13 -1.65 -11.29 -12.80
CA ARG A 13 -1.77 -10.02 -12.05
C ARG A 13 -1.35 -8.87 -12.96
N ILE A 14 -2.00 -7.72 -12.85
CA ILE A 14 -1.42 -6.49 -13.41
C ILE A 14 -0.11 -6.24 -12.65
N THR A 15 1.00 -6.25 -13.38
CA THR A 15 2.35 -6.11 -12.84
C THR A 15 2.87 -4.69 -12.97
N GLU A 16 4.01 -4.39 -12.33
CA GLU A 16 4.73 -3.13 -12.52
C GLU A 16 4.92 -2.79 -14.02
N PRO A 17 5.41 -3.70 -14.91
CA PRO A 17 5.48 -3.45 -16.36
C PRO A 17 4.16 -3.00 -17.00
N ASN A 18 3.01 -3.60 -16.62
CA ASN A 18 1.73 -3.19 -17.17
C ASN A 18 1.34 -1.77 -16.75
N ILE A 19 1.65 -1.38 -15.51
CA ILE A 19 1.40 -0.02 -15.02
C ILE A 19 2.38 0.97 -15.63
N SER A 20 3.64 0.58 -15.82
CA SER A 20 4.64 1.40 -16.52
C SER A 20 4.24 1.64 -17.97
N ALA A 21 3.72 0.63 -18.66
CA ALA A 21 3.18 0.78 -20.01
C ALA A 21 2.03 1.80 -20.05
N PHE A 22 1.08 1.70 -19.13
CA PHE A 22 -0.03 2.65 -19.07
C PHE A 22 0.41 4.07 -18.66
N LEU A 23 1.36 4.20 -17.74
CA LEU A 23 1.94 5.50 -17.38
C LEU A 23 2.70 6.12 -18.55
N GLY A 24 3.51 5.34 -19.27
CA GLY A 24 4.24 5.82 -20.45
C GLY A 24 3.30 6.21 -21.58
N TYR A 25 2.20 5.47 -21.78
CA TYR A 25 1.13 5.86 -22.71
C TYR A 25 0.54 7.23 -22.37
N LEU A 26 0.32 7.56 -21.08
CA LEU A 26 -0.14 8.90 -20.68
C LEU A 26 0.94 9.99 -20.80
N LEU A 27 2.21 9.62 -20.72
CA LEU A 27 3.36 10.54 -20.83
C LEU A 27 3.70 10.88 -22.28
N ASP A 28 3.24 10.10 -23.26
CA ASP A 28 3.51 10.34 -24.67
C ASP A 28 2.45 11.28 -25.27
N PRO A 29 2.77 12.54 -25.59
CA PRO A 29 1.78 13.49 -26.10
C PRO A 29 1.27 13.15 -27.50
N TYR A 30 1.89 12.18 -28.19
CA TYR A 30 1.53 11.76 -29.55
C TYR A 30 0.68 10.49 -29.59
N GLU A 31 0.43 9.86 -28.44
CA GLU A 31 -0.44 8.69 -28.32
C GLU A 31 -1.93 9.08 -28.42
N ASP A 32 -2.77 8.08 -28.72
CA ASP A 32 -4.18 8.29 -29.06
C ASP A 32 -5.12 8.52 -27.85
N HIS A 33 -4.57 8.81 -26.66
CA HIS A 33 -5.37 9.08 -25.48
C HIS A 33 -6.12 10.42 -25.55
N GLY A 34 -5.72 11.36 -26.40
CA GLY A 34 -6.42 12.63 -26.55
C GLY A 34 -6.25 13.60 -25.37
N LEU A 35 -5.15 13.48 -24.61
CA LEU A 35 -4.73 14.48 -23.63
C LEU A 35 -3.68 15.44 -24.21
N GLY A 36 -3.11 15.13 -25.37
CA GLY A 36 -1.96 15.83 -25.93
C GLY A 36 -0.87 15.98 -24.87
N PHE A 37 -0.37 17.20 -24.70
CA PHE A 37 0.67 17.52 -23.71
C PHE A 37 0.18 17.64 -22.27
N GLU A 38 -1.12 17.52 -21.98
CA GLU A 38 -1.66 17.95 -20.69
C GLU A 38 -1.11 17.13 -19.51
N PHE A 39 -1.09 15.80 -19.61
CA PHE A 39 -0.54 14.95 -18.55
C PHE A 39 0.98 15.14 -18.42
N LEU A 40 1.71 15.10 -19.54
CA LEU A 40 3.16 15.30 -19.55
C LEU A 40 3.55 16.66 -18.95
N LYS A 41 2.80 17.72 -19.25
CA LYS A 41 3.02 19.07 -18.70
C LYS A 41 2.89 19.07 -17.17
N ARG A 42 1.75 18.60 -16.64
CA ARG A 42 1.53 18.55 -15.18
C ARG A 42 2.57 17.69 -14.47
N PHE A 43 2.99 16.62 -15.11
CA PHE A 43 4.02 15.73 -14.59
C PHE A 43 5.40 16.41 -14.56
N MET A 44 5.81 17.06 -15.66
CA MET A 44 7.11 17.72 -15.79
C MET A 44 7.22 19.02 -14.98
N ASP A 45 6.11 19.71 -14.71
CA ASP A 45 6.06 20.88 -13.82
C ASP A 45 6.50 20.55 -12.38
N LYS A 46 6.56 19.26 -12.02
CA LYS A 46 7.02 18.77 -10.72
C LYS A 46 8.46 18.23 -10.73
N VAL A 47 9.13 18.28 -11.88
CA VAL A 47 10.48 17.77 -12.06
C VAL A 47 11.47 18.93 -11.98
N PRO A 48 12.58 18.81 -11.23
CA PRO A 48 13.60 19.86 -11.16
C PRO A 48 14.45 19.85 -12.44
N ILE A 49 13.93 20.48 -13.49
CA ILE A 49 14.62 20.62 -14.76
C ILE A 49 15.56 21.83 -14.65
N PRO A 50 16.86 21.65 -14.90
CA PRO A 50 17.82 22.75 -14.84
C PRO A 50 17.57 23.70 -16.00
N ILE A 51 17.25 24.93 -15.65
CA ILE A 51 17.12 26.04 -16.56
C ILE A 51 18.52 26.61 -16.81
N GLU A 52 18.96 26.69 -18.06
CA GLU A 52 20.30 27.18 -18.43
C GLU A 52 20.43 28.71 -18.28
N ASN A 53 19.32 29.46 -18.30
CA ASN A 53 19.25 30.92 -18.13
C ASN A 53 18.05 31.30 -17.26
N ASP A 54 18.19 32.16 -16.25
CA ASP A 54 17.13 32.54 -15.29
C ASP A 54 15.79 33.03 -15.92
N ASP A 55 15.76 33.38 -17.22
CA ASP A 55 14.57 33.80 -17.96
C ASP A 55 13.89 32.68 -18.81
N ASP A 56 14.50 31.49 -18.95
CA ASP A 56 13.98 30.40 -19.79
C ASP A 56 13.17 29.37 -18.97
N ASN A 57 11.85 29.53 -18.91
CA ASN A 57 10.99 28.46 -18.38
C ASN A 57 10.98 27.25 -19.32
N PHE A 58 11.23 26.05 -18.77
CA PHE A 58 11.09 24.80 -19.51
C PHE A 58 9.65 24.64 -20.00
N ASN A 59 9.43 24.84 -21.30
CA ASN A 59 8.14 24.64 -21.93
C ASN A 59 8.11 23.28 -22.61
N VAL A 60 7.36 22.34 -22.04
CA VAL A 60 7.18 20.98 -22.56
C VAL A 60 6.84 20.96 -24.06
N GLN A 61 6.01 21.90 -24.53
CA GLN A 61 5.58 21.94 -25.94
C GLN A 61 6.69 22.36 -26.92
N SER A 62 7.83 22.85 -26.43
CA SER A 62 8.97 23.22 -27.29
C SER A 62 9.85 22.04 -27.69
N TYR A 63 9.65 20.87 -27.07
CA TYR A 63 10.45 19.68 -27.28
C TYR A 63 9.66 18.57 -27.96
N ASP A 64 10.39 17.68 -28.65
CA ASP A 64 9.86 16.41 -29.12
C ASP A 64 10.23 15.31 -28.11
N TYR A 65 9.36 14.31 -27.96
CA TYR A 65 9.53 13.22 -26.99
C TYR A 65 9.50 11.85 -27.65
N GLU A 66 10.30 10.93 -27.14
CA GLU A 66 10.17 9.49 -27.41
C GLU A 66 10.13 8.72 -26.10
N ILE A 67 9.10 7.88 -25.93
CA ILE A 67 8.91 7.05 -24.73
C ILE A 67 9.33 5.61 -25.04
N ILE A 68 10.23 5.06 -24.24
CA ILE A 68 10.78 3.73 -24.45
C ILE A 68 10.63 2.90 -23.18
N PHE A 69 10.11 1.69 -23.32
CA PHE A 69 9.85 0.78 -22.19
C PHE A 69 10.99 -0.21 -21.96
N GLU A 70 11.17 -0.61 -20.70
CA GLU A 70 12.02 -1.72 -20.23
C GLU A 70 13.43 -1.73 -20.83
N GLN A 71 14.09 -0.58 -20.82
CA GLN A 71 15.41 -0.41 -21.43
C GLN A 71 16.53 -0.94 -20.54
N ALA A 72 17.33 -1.86 -21.11
CA ALA A 72 18.45 -2.47 -20.41
C ALA A 72 19.76 -1.72 -20.68
N PHE A 73 20.33 -1.11 -19.63
CA PHE A 73 21.64 -0.49 -19.66
C PHE A 73 22.69 -1.39 -19.03
N ARG A 74 23.86 -1.45 -19.68
CA ARG A 74 25.00 -2.27 -19.26
C ARG A 74 26.27 -1.44 -19.37
N ASP A 75 26.99 -1.36 -18.27
CA ASP A 75 28.35 -0.84 -18.27
C ASP A 75 29.27 -1.88 -18.93
N GLU A 76 29.82 -1.55 -20.10
CA GLU A 76 30.66 -2.46 -20.88
C GLU A 76 32.09 -2.54 -20.36
N ASP A 77 32.50 -1.54 -19.57
CA ASP A 77 33.85 -1.37 -19.05
C ASP A 77 34.06 -2.07 -17.69
N LYS A 78 32.97 -2.48 -17.02
CA LYS A 78 33.03 -3.30 -15.79
C LYS A 78 33.26 -4.77 -16.10
N GLU A 79 34.12 -5.43 -15.30
CA GLU A 79 34.33 -6.89 -15.38
C GLU A 79 33.02 -7.67 -15.14
N LEU A 80 32.25 -7.27 -14.14
CA LEU A 80 30.91 -7.78 -13.88
C LEU A 80 29.88 -6.95 -14.64
N LYS A 81 29.65 -7.33 -15.89
CA LYS A 81 28.70 -6.68 -16.79
C LYS A 81 27.24 -6.98 -16.43
N LYS A 82 26.77 -6.52 -15.26
CA LYS A 82 25.36 -6.65 -14.82
C LYS A 82 24.46 -5.72 -15.63
N LYS A 83 23.34 -6.24 -16.12
CA LYS A 83 22.31 -5.43 -16.81
C LYS A 83 21.39 -4.81 -15.76
N GLU A 84 21.08 -3.54 -15.91
CA GLU A 84 20.08 -2.81 -15.13
C GLU A 84 18.98 -2.36 -16.09
N ILE A 85 17.73 -2.67 -15.75
CA ILE A 85 16.56 -2.34 -16.58
C ILE A 85 15.91 -1.10 -16.00
N VAL A 86 15.57 -0.12 -16.84
CA VAL A 86 14.78 1.06 -16.48
C VAL A 86 13.38 0.90 -17.08
N ASP A 87 12.35 1.08 -16.27
CA ASP A 87 10.97 0.79 -16.67
C ASP A 87 10.48 1.70 -17.81
N ILE A 88 10.75 3.00 -17.72
CA ILE A 88 10.42 3.98 -18.77
C ILE A 88 11.61 4.93 -18.95
N VAL A 89 12.01 5.12 -20.21
CA VAL A 89 12.99 6.13 -20.63
C VAL A 89 12.30 7.15 -21.51
N ILE A 90 12.39 8.43 -21.14
CA ILE A 90 11.85 9.54 -21.94
C ILE A 90 13.04 10.27 -22.55
N LEU A 91 13.13 10.24 -23.87
CA LEU A 91 14.11 11.03 -24.62
C LEU A 91 13.46 12.36 -25.00
N CYS A 92 14.06 13.46 -24.54
CA CYS A 92 13.57 14.82 -24.79
C CYS A 92 14.53 15.52 -25.75
N PHE A 93 14.02 15.84 -26.93
CA PHE A 93 14.79 16.46 -27.98
C PHE A 93 14.41 17.92 -28.17
N GLU A 94 15.41 18.79 -28.20
CA GLU A 94 15.22 20.17 -28.60
C GLU A 94 15.02 20.21 -30.11
N ASN A 95 13.87 20.76 -30.51
CA ASN A 95 13.69 21.15 -31.89
C ASN A 95 14.58 22.36 -32.11
N ASN A 96 15.59 22.23 -32.98
CA ASN A 96 16.35 23.37 -33.48
C ASN A 96 15.37 24.32 -34.17
N LYS A 97 14.75 25.24 -33.42
CA LYS A 97 14.00 26.36 -33.98
C LYS A 97 15.05 27.25 -34.66
N GLY A 98 15.45 26.87 -35.87
CA GLY A 98 16.18 27.75 -36.77
C GLY A 98 15.40 29.06 -36.80
N ARG A 99 16.03 30.13 -36.28
CA ARG A 99 15.47 31.48 -36.17
C ARG A 99 14.69 31.86 -37.42
N LEU A 100 13.38 31.66 -37.46
CA LEU A 100 12.37 32.32 -38.34
C LEU A 100 12.81 32.71 -39.79
N LYS A 101 13.75 32.00 -40.43
CA LYS A 101 14.35 32.43 -41.71
C LYS A 101 14.46 31.36 -42.78
N GLU A 102 14.03 30.13 -42.53
CA GLU A 102 14.03 29.06 -43.55
C GLU A 102 12.62 28.53 -43.81
N SER A 103 12.39 28.09 -45.04
CA SER A 103 11.10 27.59 -45.47
C SER A 103 10.70 26.35 -44.65
N VAL A 104 9.41 26.20 -44.33
CA VAL A 104 8.88 25.04 -43.59
C VAL A 104 9.31 23.71 -44.24
N ALA A 105 9.43 23.67 -45.56
CA ALA A 105 9.89 22.50 -46.30
C ALA A 105 11.36 22.17 -46.01
N GLU A 106 12.25 23.16 -45.96
CA GLU A 106 13.67 22.98 -45.69
C GLU A 106 13.93 22.57 -44.22
N PHE A 107 13.17 23.14 -43.28
CA PHE A 107 13.17 22.71 -41.87
C PHE A 107 12.73 21.25 -41.70
N LEU A 108 11.68 20.83 -42.44
CA LEU A 108 11.20 19.44 -42.39
C LEU A 108 12.20 18.46 -43.02
N ILE A 109 12.91 18.87 -44.07
CA ILE A 109 13.92 18.04 -44.76
C ILE A 109 15.22 17.92 -43.95
N THR A 110 15.62 18.98 -43.24
CA THR A 110 16.89 19.04 -42.50
C THR A 110 16.74 18.76 -41.01
N LYS A 111 15.57 18.29 -40.55
CA LYS A 111 15.23 18.12 -39.12
C LYS A 111 16.27 17.27 -38.38
N THR A 112 17.25 17.96 -37.80
CA THR A 112 18.20 17.41 -36.85
C THR A 112 17.71 17.78 -35.47
N ARG A 113 17.41 16.77 -34.66
CA ARG A 113 16.94 16.95 -33.29
C ARG A 113 18.11 16.73 -32.35
N GLU A 114 18.35 17.67 -31.44
CA GLU A 114 19.39 17.51 -30.43
C GLU A 114 18.80 16.90 -29.16
N LEU A 115 19.43 15.84 -28.63
CA LEU A 115 19.02 15.27 -27.35
C LEU A 115 19.38 16.23 -26.20
N LYS A 116 18.35 16.80 -25.57
CA LYS A 116 18.50 17.76 -24.47
C LYS A 116 18.51 17.05 -23.12
N TYR A 117 17.50 16.23 -22.84
CA TYR A 117 17.38 15.49 -21.58
C TYR A 117 16.98 14.03 -21.80
N ILE A 118 17.40 13.18 -20.85
CA ILE A 118 16.98 11.79 -20.71
C ILE A 118 16.35 11.64 -19.33
N PHE A 119 15.07 11.29 -19.26
CA PHE A 119 14.42 10.96 -17.99
C PHE A 119 14.39 9.46 -17.80
N LEU A 120 14.93 8.98 -16.68
CA LEU A 120 14.92 7.58 -16.29
C LEU A 120 13.87 7.40 -15.21
N LEU A 121 12.77 6.74 -15.53
CA LEU A 121 11.66 6.52 -14.61
C LEU A 121 11.61 5.08 -14.17
N GLU A 122 11.71 4.90 -12.86
CA GLU A 122 11.51 3.63 -12.17
C GLU A 122 10.15 3.65 -11.44
N ASN A 123 9.33 2.62 -11.66
CA ASN A 123 7.98 2.54 -11.14
C ASN A 123 7.80 1.34 -10.19
N LYS A 124 7.27 1.61 -9.00
CA LYS A 124 6.84 0.61 -8.03
C LYS A 124 5.35 0.76 -7.76
N ILE A 125 4.61 -0.35 -7.76
CA ILE A 125 3.18 -0.36 -7.42
C ILE A 125 2.88 -1.10 -6.12
N THR A 126 3.81 -1.95 -5.66
CA THR A 126 3.67 -2.73 -4.41
C THR A 126 4.79 -2.44 -3.42
N THR A 127 4.46 -2.45 -2.12
CA THR A 127 5.38 -2.16 -1.01
C THR A 127 6.48 -3.20 -0.74
N GLY A 128 6.50 -4.31 -1.50
CA GLY A 128 7.46 -5.40 -1.35
C GLY A 128 8.63 -5.36 -2.33
N ALA A 129 8.53 -4.57 -3.40
CA ALA A 129 9.46 -4.56 -4.53
C ALA A 129 10.69 -3.66 -4.32
N LYS A 130 11.22 -3.60 -3.10
CA LYS A 130 12.39 -2.76 -2.78
C LYS A 130 13.68 -3.46 -3.20
N VAL A 131 14.50 -2.78 -3.99
CA VAL A 131 15.88 -3.17 -4.28
C VAL A 131 16.78 -2.00 -3.92
N ASP A 132 17.51 -2.13 -2.81
CA ASP A 132 18.50 -1.13 -2.41
C ASP A 132 19.52 -0.92 -3.54
N GLN A 133 19.92 0.34 -3.78
CA GLN A 133 20.86 0.76 -4.83
C GLN A 133 20.40 0.63 -6.29
N GLN A 134 19.16 0.23 -6.57
CA GLN A 134 18.66 0.09 -7.95
C GLN A 134 18.81 1.40 -8.76
N LEU A 135 18.35 2.54 -8.20
CA LEU A 135 18.43 3.85 -8.86
C LEU A 135 19.88 4.24 -9.19
N LYS A 136 20.80 4.00 -8.25
CA LYS A 136 22.24 4.24 -8.42
C LYS A 136 22.82 3.41 -9.56
N ALA A 137 22.48 2.12 -9.60
CA ALA A 137 22.97 1.20 -10.61
C ALA A 137 22.45 1.57 -12.01
N GLN A 138 21.15 1.86 -12.14
CA GLN A 138 20.51 2.32 -13.37
C GLN A 138 21.15 3.61 -13.90
N PHE A 139 21.30 4.62 -13.03
CA PHE A 139 21.92 5.89 -13.39
C PHE A 139 23.36 5.71 -13.88
N GLY A 140 24.19 5.00 -13.11
CA GLY A 140 25.59 4.76 -13.47
C GLY A 140 25.75 3.96 -14.77
N ASN A 141 24.96 2.91 -14.96
CA ASN A 141 25.01 2.10 -16.18
C ASN A 141 24.53 2.87 -17.41
N THR A 142 23.56 3.78 -17.25
CA THR A 142 23.07 4.63 -18.34
C THR A 142 24.16 5.58 -18.82
N ILE A 143 24.84 6.28 -17.90
CA ILE A 143 25.97 7.18 -18.21
C ILE A 143 27.06 6.41 -18.95
N ALA A 144 27.46 5.25 -18.42
CA ALA A 144 28.52 4.43 -19.01
C ALA A 144 28.16 3.96 -20.42
N LYS A 145 26.92 3.48 -20.63
CA LYS A 145 26.46 2.94 -21.91
C LYS A 145 26.29 4.01 -22.98
N LEU A 146 25.68 5.15 -22.63
CA LEU A 146 25.36 6.21 -23.59
C LEU A 146 26.50 7.22 -23.77
N LYS A 147 27.50 7.22 -22.87
CA LYS A 147 28.63 8.17 -22.88
C LYS A 147 28.16 9.63 -22.91
N ILE A 148 27.07 9.91 -22.20
CA ILE A 148 26.45 11.24 -22.10
C ILE A 148 26.79 11.88 -20.76
N GLY A 149 26.83 13.22 -20.72
CA GLY A 149 27.05 13.95 -19.48
C GLY A 149 25.89 13.77 -18.49
N LYS A 150 26.25 13.66 -17.21
CA LYS A 150 25.30 13.44 -16.10
C LYS A 150 24.25 14.55 -16.00
N GLU A 151 24.57 15.74 -16.48
CA GLU A 151 23.71 16.92 -16.49
C GLU A 151 22.50 16.76 -17.42
N LYS A 152 22.56 15.87 -18.42
CA LYS A 152 21.42 15.58 -19.30
C LYS A 152 20.47 14.52 -18.72
N ILE A 153 20.81 13.86 -17.62
CA ILE A 153 20.03 12.75 -17.07
C ILE A 153 19.25 13.19 -15.84
N ILE A 154 17.94 12.91 -15.85
CA ILE A 154 17.02 13.19 -14.76
C ILE A 154 16.44 11.86 -14.27
N SER A 155 16.51 11.60 -12.97
CA SER A 155 16.04 10.34 -12.39
C SER A 155 14.68 10.54 -11.70
N LEU A 156 13.69 9.78 -12.14
CA LEU A 156 12.32 9.86 -11.65
C LEU A 156 12.00 8.56 -10.92
N TYR A 157 11.39 8.68 -9.73
CA TYR A 157 10.95 7.52 -8.96
C TYR A 157 9.47 7.64 -8.68
N VAL A 158 8.69 6.63 -9.06
CA VAL A 158 7.24 6.60 -8.84
C VAL A 158 6.92 5.43 -7.92
N THR A 159 6.34 5.68 -6.75
CA THR A 159 6.13 4.62 -5.74
C THR A 159 4.79 4.71 -5.03
N PRO A 160 4.37 3.69 -4.27
CA PRO A 160 3.36 3.89 -3.23
C PRO A 160 3.86 4.89 -2.19
N ASN A 161 2.95 5.57 -1.49
CA ASN A 161 3.30 6.40 -0.35
C ASN A 161 3.73 5.51 0.83
N ASP A 162 5.03 5.27 0.97
CA ASP A 162 5.63 4.50 2.04
C ASP A 162 7.04 5.03 2.32
N ARG A 163 7.32 5.32 3.60
CA ARG A 163 8.59 5.90 4.05
C ARG A 163 9.82 5.12 3.58
N ARG A 164 9.69 3.81 3.37
CA ARG A 164 10.80 2.97 2.89
C ARG A 164 11.30 3.37 1.51
N TYR A 165 10.44 3.99 0.69
CA TYR A 165 10.82 4.50 -0.63
C TYR A 165 11.46 5.88 -0.52
N ASP A 166 10.94 6.75 0.34
CA ASP A 166 11.55 8.04 0.67
C ASP A 166 13.01 7.82 1.11
N ASP A 167 13.24 6.87 2.02
CA ASP A 167 14.58 6.52 2.51
C ASP A 167 15.53 6.04 1.37
N VAL A 168 15.00 5.35 0.34
CA VAL A 168 15.80 4.89 -0.82
C VAL A 168 16.12 6.07 -1.73
N PHE A 169 15.13 6.91 -1.99
CA PHE A 169 15.26 8.08 -2.85
C PHE A 169 16.20 9.13 -2.26
N GLU A 170 16.10 9.40 -0.95
CA GLU A 170 16.99 10.33 -0.25
C GLU A 170 18.44 9.88 -0.30
N LYS A 171 18.70 8.58 -0.10
CA LYS A 171 20.05 7.98 -0.15
C LYS A 171 20.67 7.97 -1.55
N PHE A 172 19.88 8.11 -2.61
CA PHE A 172 20.38 8.18 -3.98
C PHE A 172 20.95 9.57 -4.28
N VAL A 173 22.19 9.83 -3.85
CA VAL A 173 22.84 11.15 -3.94
C VAL A 173 23.64 11.35 -5.23
N GLU A 174 23.78 10.32 -6.05
CA GLU A 174 24.60 10.36 -7.28
C GLU A 174 23.99 11.23 -8.38
N ASN A 175 22.67 11.45 -8.35
CA ASN A 175 21.99 12.38 -9.24
C ASN A 175 21.24 13.45 -8.44
N GLU A 176 21.66 14.70 -8.58
CA GLU A 176 20.98 15.86 -7.98
C GLU A 176 19.68 16.19 -8.71
N LYS A 177 19.58 15.84 -10.00
CA LYS A 177 18.40 16.05 -10.85
C LYS A 177 17.47 14.87 -10.70
N LYS A 178 16.78 14.81 -9.57
CA LYS A 178 15.87 13.71 -9.26
C LYS A 178 14.54 14.20 -8.73
N ALA A 179 13.47 13.47 -9.04
CA ALA A 179 12.14 13.72 -8.50
C ALA A 179 11.48 12.44 -8.02
N HIS A 180 10.75 12.54 -6.92
CA HIS A 180 9.96 11.46 -6.35
C HIS A 180 8.48 11.79 -6.47
N PHE A 181 7.74 10.85 -7.04
CA PHE A 181 6.30 10.87 -7.18
C PHE A 181 5.70 9.72 -6.38
N VAL A 182 4.53 9.99 -5.80
CA VAL A 182 3.70 8.96 -5.20
C VAL A 182 2.48 8.70 -6.06
N TRP A 183 2.07 7.44 -6.14
CA TRP A 183 0.83 7.08 -6.81
C TRP A 183 -0.38 7.73 -6.15
N LYS A 184 -0.40 7.80 -4.81
CA LYS A 184 -1.46 8.43 -4.02
C LYS A 184 -0.97 8.80 -2.62
N SER A 185 -1.30 9.99 -2.14
CA SER A 185 -1.01 10.48 -0.80
C SER A 185 -1.95 9.89 0.26
N LYS A 186 -1.45 9.75 1.50
CA LYS A 186 -2.21 9.11 2.59
C LYS A 186 -3.34 9.96 3.17
N ASN A 187 -3.21 11.29 3.19
CA ASN A 187 -4.17 12.20 3.81
C ASN A 187 -4.22 13.53 3.04
N GLU A 188 -5.42 14.04 2.75
CA GLU A 188 -5.64 15.40 2.21
C GLU A 188 -5.39 16.51 3.26
N ASN A 189 -5.43 16.15 4.55
CA ASN A 189 -5.35 17.08 5.68
C ASN A 189 -4.01 17.08 6.43
N GLU A 190 -3.00 16.33 5.97
CA GLU A 190 -1.65 16.46 6.53
C GLU A 190 -0.92 17.58 5.80
N GLU A 191 -1.02 18.80 6.33
CA GLU A 191 -0.08 19.91 6.08
C GLU A 191 1.32 19.53 6.58
N LYS A 192 1.98 18.57 5.92
CA LYS A 192 3.44 18.47 6.01
C LYS A 192 4.03 19.35 4.91
N GLU A 193 5.06 20.09 5.28
CA GLU A 193 5.81 21.06 4.45
C GLU A 193 6.34 20.52 3.11
N ASN A 194 6.21 19.23 2.81
CA ASN A 194 6.57 18.62 1.54
C ASN A 194 5.40 17.77 1.03
N ASN A 195 4.45 18.39 0.35
CA ASN A 195 3.36 17.66 -0.32
C ASN A 195 3.99 16.79 -1.43
N PRO A 196 3.92 15.45 -1.37
CA PRO A 196 4.56 14.61 -2.37
C PRO A 196 3.87 14.77 -3.72
N ASN A 197 4.62 14.65 -4.82
CA ASN A 197 4.07 14.78 -6.17
C ASN A 197 3.10 13.62 -6.45
N ASP A 198 1.80 13.89 -6.42
CA ASP A 198 0.74 12.88 -6.39
C ASP A 198 0.10 12.66 -7.76
N ILE A 199 0.33 11.48 -8.36
CA ILE A 199 -0.21 11.14 -9.70
C ILE A 199 -1.73 10.97 -9.66
N TYR A 200 -2.28 10.37 -8.60
CA TYR A 200 -3.73 10.23 -8.44
C TYR A 200 -4.43 11.59 -8.45
N LYS A 201 -3.85 12.58 -7.75
CA LYS A 201 -4.37 13.94 -7.74
C LYS A 201 -4.25 14.61 -9.12
N MET A 202 -3.12 14.48 -9.81
CA MET A 202 -2.98 15.01 -11.18
C MET A 202 -4.05 14.48 -12.13
N LEU A 203 -4.35 13.17 -12.05
CA LEU A 203 -5.39 12.55 -12.86
C LEU A 203 -6.79 13.05 -12.51
N LEU A 204 -7.09 13.26 -11.22
CA LEU A 204 -8.36 13.86 -10.79
C LEU A 204 -8.52 15.28 -11.33
N GLU A 205 -7.48 16.11 -11.18
CA GLU A 205 -7.50 17.50 -11.64
C GLU A 205 -7.69 17.59 -13.16
N ILE A 206 -7.13 16.67 -13.96
CA ILE A 206 -7.39 16.60 -15.40
C ILE A 206 -8.88 16.37 -15.69
N ILE A 207 -9.53 15.44 -14.97
CA ILE A 207 -10.96 15.16 -15.15
C ILE A 207 -11.83 16.35 -14.70
N GLU A 208 -11.46 17.01 -13.61
CA GLU A 208 -12.16 18.20 -13.10
C GLU A 208 -12.01 19.38 -14.06
N ASP A 209 -10.80 19.62 -14.55
CA ASP A 209 -10.50 20.71 -15.47
C ASP A 209 -11.15 20.49 -16.86
N GLU A 210 -11.26 19.24 -17.32
CA GLU A 210 -12.06 18.91 -18.51
C GLU A 210 -13.54 19.20 -18.28
N SER A 211 -14.10 18.74 -17.15
CA SER A 211 -15.52 18.92 -16.83
C SER A 211 -15.92 20.39 -16.66
N SER A 212 -14.96 21.25 -16.30
CA SER A 212 -15.14 22.70 -16.17
C SER A 212 -14.73 23.49 -17.41
N GLY A 213 -14.27 22.81 -18.49
CA GLY A 213 -13.90 23.43 -19.76
C GLY A 213 -12.58 24.21 -19.73
N LYS A 214 -11.70 23.94 -18.76
CA LYS A 214 -10.36 24.56 -18.69
C LYS A 214 -9.34 23.90 -19.60
N ILE A 215 -9.54 22.62 -19.92
CA ILE A 215 -8.76 21.88 -20.92
C ILE A 215 -9.67 21.38 -22.04
N GLU A 216 -9.07 20.94 -23.14
CA GLU A 216 -9.83 20.38 -24.26
C GLU A 216 -10.64 19.15 -23.85
N ALA A 217 -11.76 18.94 -24.54
CA ALA A 217 -12.63 17.81 -24.27
C ALA A 217 -11.89 16.49 -24.52
N ILE A 218 -11.84 15.66 -23.49
CA ILE A 218 -11.25 14.33 -23.56
C ILE A 218 -12.32 13.40 -24.15
N ASN A 219 -11.93 12.54 -25.09
CA ASN A 219 -12.88 11.57 -25.63
C ASN A 219 -13.44 10.66 -24.50
N GLU A 220 -14.71 10.27 -24.61
CA GLU A 220 -15.40 9.53 -23.54
C GLU A 220 -14.72 8.19 -23.18
N TYR A 221 -14.08 7.54 -24.16
CA TYR A 221 -13.37 6.29 -23.94
C TYR A 221 -12.13 6.48 -23.04
N THR A 222 -11.29 7.47 -23.33
CA THR A 222 -10.15 7.86 -22.51
C THR A 222 -10.64 8.30 -21.13
N LYS A 223 -11.67 9.15 -21.06
CA LYS A 223 -12.23 9.62 -19.80
C LYS A 223 -12.66 8.46 -18.89
N HIS A 224 -13.39 7.49 -19.42
CA HIS A 224 -13.76 6.28 -18.68
C HIS A 224 -12.57 5.41 -18.29
N THR A 225 -11.54 5.35 -19.14
CA THR A 225 -10.30 4.62 -18.87
C THR A 225 -9.51 5.28 -17.73
N LEU A 226 -9.35 6.60 -17.75
CA LEU A 226 -8.73 7.38 -16.67
C LEU A 226 -9.47 7.21 -15.36
N ILE A 227 -10.82 7.34 -15.35
CA ILE A 227 -11.63 7.11 -14.15
C ILE A 227 -11.45 5.67 -13.62
N SER A 228 -11.34 4.69 -14.52
CA SER A 228 -11.06 3.30 -14.13
C SER A 228 -9.66 3.14 -13.54
N PHE A 229 -8.67 3.84 -14.08
CA PHE A 229 -7.29 3.81 -13.60
C PHE A 229 -7.16 4.50 -12.23
N ILE A 230 -7.78 5.68 -12.06
CA ILE A 230 -7.90 6.38 -10.78
C ILE A 230 -8.47 5.45 -9.69
N LYS A 231 -9.57 4.76 -10.00
CA LYS A 231 -10.18 3.77 -9.07
C LYS A 231 -9.27 2.56 -8.80
N PHE A 232 -8.36 2.23 -9.70
CA PHE A 232 -7.41 1.13 -9.52
C PHE A 232 -6.21 1.57 -8.68
N ILE A 233 -5.72 2.80 -8.85
CA ILE A 233 -4.75 3.41 -7.94
C ILE A 233 -5.35 3.51 -6.53
N ASP A 234 -6.61 3.96 -6.41
CA ASP A 234 -7.33 4.09 -5.13
C ASP A 234 -7.44 2.76 -4.36
N SER A 235 -7.59 1.63 -5.06
CA SER A 235 -7.58 0.31 -4.43
C SER A 235 -6.18 -0.17 -4.00
N GLY A 236 -5.13 0.58 -4.35
CA GLY A 236 -3.74 0.17 -4.20
C GLY A 236 -3.36 -0.93 -5.18
N PHE A 237 -3.82 -0.83 -6.43
CA PHE A 237 -3.60 -1.78 -7.52
C PHE A 237 -4.12 -3.20 -7.22
N LYS A 238 -5.16 -3.31 -6.39
CA LYS A 238 -5.74 -4.60 -5.99
C LYS A 238 -6.83 -5.06 -6.94
N SER A 239 -6.83 -6.37 -7.21
CA SER A 239 -7.91 -7.05 -7.93
C SER A 239 -9.20 -7.08 -7.11
N LYS A 240 -10.33 -7.35 -7.78
CA LYS A 240 -11.63 -7.52 -7.09
C LYS A 240 -11.59 -8.71 -6.12
N LYS A 241 -10.96 -9.81 -6.51
CA LYS A 241 -10.78 -11.00 -5.66
C LYS A 241 -9.97 -10.70 -4.41
N GLU A 242 -8.92 -9.86 -4.51
CA GLU A 242 -8.11 -9.45 -3.36
C GLU A 242 -8.86 -8.50 -2.45
N GLU A 243 -9.61 -7.54 -2.99
CA GLU A 243 -10.52 -6.70 -2.22
C GLU A 243 -11.57 -7.54 -1.49
N GLU A 244 -12.19 -8.52 -2.16
CA GLU A 244 -13.15 -9.44 -1.56
C GLU A 244 -12.52 -10.30 -0.48
N LYS A 245 -11.29 -10.82 -0.66
CA LYS A 245 -10.56 -11.54 0.40
C LYS A 245 -10.22 -10.65 1.59
N ILE A 246 -9.79 -9.41 1.34
CA ILE A 246 -9.51 -8.42 2.40
C ILE A 246 -10.81 -8.04 3.11
N ASN A 247 -11.91 -7.83 2.39
CA ASN A 247 -13.20 -7.49 2.96
C ASN A 247 -13.85 -8.69 3.69
N ALA A 248 -13.69 -9.91 3.19
CA ALA A 248 -14.08 -11.14 3.89
C ALA A 248 -13.22 -11.40 5.14
N GLY A 249 -11.98 -10.89 5.13
CA GLY A 249 -11.01 -10.92 6.23
C GLY A 249 -11.06 -9.71 7.18
N LYS A 250 -11.81 -8.64 6.86
CA LYS A 250 -12.06 -7.54 7.80
C LYS A 250 -12.90 -8.08 8.94
N LYS A 251 -12.31 -8.16 10.13
CA LYS A 251 -13.03 -8.49 11.36
C LYS A 251 -14.16 -7.49 11.54
N VAL A 252 -15.40 -7.90 11.25
CA VAL A 252 -16.58 -7.10 11.60
C VAL A 252 -16.66 -7.10 13.13
N ILE A 253 -16.29 -5.97 13.74
CA ILE A 253 -16.41 -5.74 15.17
C ILE A 253 -17.80 -5.17 15.40
N TYR A 254 -18.61 -5.88 16.17
CA TYR A 254 -19.95 -5.45 16.52
C TYR A 254 -19.89 -4.50 17.72
N ALA A 255 -20.77 -3.49 17.75
CA ALA A 255 -20.86 -2.55 18.87
C ALA A 255 -21.32 -3.21 20.17
N SER A 256 -22.06 -4.33 20.09
CA SER A 256 -22.56 -5.10 21.24
C SER A 256 -22.82 -6.55 20.88
N LEU A 257 -22.98 -7.41 21.89
CA LEU A 257 -23.48 -8.78 21.70
C LEU A 257 -24.88 -8.81 21.09
N ASN A 258 -25.76 -7.87 21.46
CA ASN A 258 -27.10 -7.78 20.88
C ASN A 258 -27.04 -7.46 19.39
N ALA A 259 -26.11 -6.58 18.97
CA ALA A 259 -25.87 -6.29 17.56
C ALA A 259 -25.31 -7.51 16.83
N LEU A 260 -24.40 -8.27 17.45
CA LEU A 260 -23.91 -9.54 16.91
C LEU A 260 -25.04 -10.56 16.74
N PHE A 261 -25.88 -10.77 17.75
CA PHE A 261 -26.97 -11.77 17.72
C PHE A 261 -28.10 -11.41 16.76
N SER A 262 -28.27 -10.11 16.47
CA SER A 262 -29.25 -9.62 15.49
C SER A 262 -28.77 -9.76 14.04
N SER A 263 -27.49 -10.06 13.80
CA SER A 263 -26.94 -10.29 12.45
C SER A 263 -27.27 -11.70 11.93
N GLU A 264 -27.22 -11.90 10.61
CA GLU A 264 -27.39 -13.23 9.98
C GLU A 264 -26.42 -14.27 10.57
N GLU A 265 -25.20 -13.84 10.88
CA GLU A 265 -24.17 -14.67 11.51
C GLU A 265 -24.43 -14.91 13.01
N GLY A 266 -25.14 -14.02 13.69
CA GLY A 266 -25.56 -14.16 15.09
C GLY A 266 -26.60 -15.23 15.32
N LYS A 267 -27.51 -15.40 14.35
CA LYS A 267 -28.66 -16.33 14.41
C LYS A 267 -28.27 -17.80 14.56
N THR A 268 -27.02 -18.17 14.24
CA THR A 268 -26.55 -19.56 14.38
C THR A 268 -26.19 -19.94 15.81
N VAL A 269 -25.99 -18.97 16.71
CA VAL A 269 -25.61 -19.21 18.11
C VAL A 269 -26.87 -19.55 18.90
N ASN A 270 -26.87 -20.69 19.61
CA ASN A 270 -28.05 -21.11 20.36
C ASN A 270 -28.30 -20.21 21.60
N THR A 271 -29.54 -20.18 22.10
CA THR A 271 -29.95 -19.30 23.21
C THR A 271 -29.16 -19.54 24.50
N LYS A 272 -28.75 -20.79 24.79
CA LYS A 272 -27.95 -21.14 25.98
C LYS A 272 -26.58 -20.46 25.89
N THR A 273 -25.93 -20.54 24.73
CA THR A 273 -24.65 -19.92 24.46
C THR A 273 -24.73 -18.40 24.42
N GLN A 274 -25.82 -17.82 23.88
CA GLN A 274 -26.02 -16.37 23.92
C GLN A 274 -26.08 -15.84 25.35
N LYS A 275 -26.85 -16.50 26.24
CA LYS A 275 -26.93 -16.14 27.67
C LYS A 275 -25.55 -16.21 28.33
N LEU A 276 -24.82 -17.31 28.13
CA LEU A 276 -23.47 -17.49 28.65
C LEU A 276 -22.51 -16.37 28.21
N LEU A 277 -22.55 -15.96 26.94
CA LEU A 277 -21.68 -14.89 26.42
C LEU A 277 -22.04 -13.52 27.01
N ILE A 278 -23.34 -13.25 27.22
CA ILE A 278 -23.81 -12.01 27.87
C ILE A 278 -23.34 -11.98 29.33
N GLU A 279 -23.58 -13.06 30.07
CA GLU A 279 -23.17 -13.19 31.48
C GLU A 279 -21.67 -13.03 31.62
N PHE A 280 -20.87 -13.68 30.77
CA PHE A 280 -19.42 -13.54 30.80
C PHE A 280 -18.97 -12.12 30.44
N SER A 281 -19.57 -11.50 29.41
CA SER A 281 -19.22 -10.11 29.04
C SER A 281 -19.55 -9.12 30.15
N ASN A 282 -20.61 -9.33 30.92
CA ASN A 282 -20.97 -8.48 32.06
C ASN A 282 -20.03 -8.73 33.23
N TYR A 283 -19.74 -10.00 33.54
CA TYR A 283 -18.78 -10.39 34.56
C TYR A 283 -17.43 -9.70 34.37
N VAL A 284 -16.87 -9.71 33.15
CA VAL A 284 -15.59 -9.06 32.84
C VAL A 284 -15.63 -7.56 33.12
N LYS A 285 -16.73 -6.88 32.80
CA LYS A 285 -16.90 -5.43 32.99
C LYS A 285 -17.10 -5.05 34.46
N GLU A 286 -17.79 -5.88 35.23
CA GLU A 286 -18.14 -5.61 36.63
C GLU A 286 -17.04 -6.02 37.62
N ARG A 287 -16.31 -7.12 37.33
CA ARG A 287 -15.35 -7.71 38.27
C ARG A 287 -14.05 -6.93 38.40
N TYR A 288 -13.62 -6.25 37.33
CA TYR A 288 -12.34 -5.53 37.27
C TYR A 288 -12.50 -4.06 36.80
N PRO A 289 -13.29 -3.23 37.51
CA PRO A 289 -13.60 -1.87 37.08
C PRO A 289 -12.35 -0.95 37.03
N GLU A 290 -11.35 -1.24 37.85
CA GLU A 290 -10.09 -0.50 37.95
C GLU A 290 -9.02 -0.93 36.92
N GLN A 291 -9.32 -1.92 36.07
CA GLN A 291 -8.41 -2.35 35.01
C GLN A 291 -9.02 -2.01 33.64
N PRO A 292 -8.26 -1.37 32.72
CA PRO A 292 -8.78 -1.03 31.39
C PRO A 292 -8.88 -2.28 30.52
N LEU A 293 -9.91 -3.09 30.75
CA LEU A 293 -10.22 -4.25 29.92
C LEU A 293 -11.09 -3.82 28.73
N ILE A 294 -10.66 -4.17 27.53
CA ILE A 294 -11.42 -3.96 26.30
C ILE A 294 -12.11 -5.28 25.95
N VAL A 295 -13.43 -5.25 25.87
CA VAL A 295 -14.23 -6.38 25.39
C VAL A 295 -14.65 -6.10 23.95
N SER A 296 -14.33 -7.01 23.02
CA SER A 296 -14.74 -6.90 21.63
C SER A 296 -15.59 -8.08 21.19
N TYR A 297 -16.47 -7.83 20.23
CA TYR A 297 -17.48 -8.78 19.76
C TYR A 297 -17.27 -9.09 18.28
N HIS A 298 -17.03 -10.35 17.93
CA HIS A 298 -16.66 -10.77 16.58
C HIS A 298 -17.41 -12.05 16.14
N LYS A 299 -17.57 -12.26 14.83
CA LYS A 299 -18.29 -13.43 14.28
C LYS A 299 -17.69 -14.78 14.73
N THR A 300 -16.36 -14.94 14.67
CA THR A 300 -15.68 -16.19 15.05
C THR A 300 -15.29 -16.25 16.52
N HIS A 301 -15.19 -15.08 17.17
CA HIS A 301 -14.85 -14.94 18.59
C HIS A 301 -15.89 -14.03 19.25
N PRO A 302 -17.10 -14.55 19.58
CA PRO A 302 -18.21 -13.72 20.02
C PRO A 302 -17.88 -12.80 21.19
N VAL A 303 -16.97 -13.21 22.06
CA VAL A 303 -16.38 -12.36 23.11
C VAL A 303 -14.87 -12.55 23.09
N SER A 304 -14.13 -11.47 22.94
CA SER A 304 -12.67 -11.43 23.14
C SER A 304 -12.32 -10.36 24.17
N VAL A 305 -11.45 -10.70 25.12
CA VAL A 305 -11.05 -9.79 26.20
C VAL A 305 -9.59 -9.41 26.02
N TYR A 306 -9.31 -8.12 26.08
CA TYR A 306 -7.99 -7.53 25.90
C TYR A 306 -7.61 -6.66 27.09
N ARG A 307 -6.32 -6.63 27.41
CA ARG A 307 -5.75 -5.64 28.35
C ARG A 307 -5.39 -4.33 27.66
N SER A 308 -5.05 -4.39 26.38
CA SER A 308 -4.73 -3.26 25.51
C SER A 308 -4.96 -3.69 24.05
N PHE A 309 -4.95 -2.75 23.11
CA PHE A 309 -5.19 -3.04 21.68
C PHE A 309 -4.34 -4.19 21.10
N ASN A 310 -3.19 -4.50 21.70
CA ASN A 310 -2.26 -5.53 21.22
C ASN A 310 -2.11 -6.75 22.15
N GLN A 311 -2.83 -6.81 23.28
CA GLN A 311 -2.70 -7.91 24.25
C GLN A 311 -4.06 -8.55 24.54
N GLN A 312 -4.37 -9.61 23.79
CA GLN A 312 -5.54 -10.46 24.05
C GLN A 312 -5.25 -11.40 25.23
N LEU A 313 -6.19 -11.52 26.16
CA LEU A 313 -6.09 -12.39 27.33
C LEU A 313 -6.81 -13.71 27.11
N CYS A 314 -8.03 -13.64 26.58
CA CYS A 314 -8.85 -14.81 26.28
C CYS A 314 -9.87 -14.51 25.17
N SER A 315 -10.54 -15.57 24.69
CA SER A 315 -11.75 -15.43 23.89
C SER A 315 -12.66 -16.64 24.01
N CYS A 316 -13.96 -16.41 23.80
CA CYS A 316 -14.90 -17.47 23.47
C CYS A 316 -14.87 -17.67 21.95
N VAL A 317 -14.47 -18.84 21.47
CA VAL A 317 -14.30 -19.17 20.04
C VAL A 317 -15.47 -20.03 19.58
N ARG A 318 -16.10 -19.71 18.45
CA ARG A 318 -17.15 -20.58 17.89
C ARG A 318 -16.55 -21.92 17.44
N TYR A 319 -17.24 -23.01 17.78
CA TYR A 319 -16.86 -24.34 17.33
C TYR A 319 -17.35 -24.62 15.90
N SER A 320 -16.88 -25.69 15.27
CA SER A 320 -17.15 -26.00 13.85
C SER A 320 -18.64 -26.15 13.52
N ASN A 321 -19.48 -26.45 14.51
CA ASN A 321 -20.93 -26.50 14.37
C ASN A 321 -21.61 -25.12 14.36
N GLY A 322 -20.88 -24.04 14.64
CA GLY A 322 -21.35 -22.65 14.66
C GLY A 322 -22.34 -22.29 15.78
N LYS A 323 -22.72 -23.27 16.61
CA LYS A 323 -23.76 -23.17 17.65
C LYS A 323 -23.17 -22.93 19.04
N ASP A 324 -22.05 -23.59 19.32
CA ASP A 324 -21.41 -23.58 20.64
C ASP A 324 -20.09 -22.81 20.60
N VAL A 325 -19.62 -22.41 21.78
CA VAL A 325 -18.34 -21.73 21.97
C VAL A 325 -17.44 -22.51 22.90
N ARG A 326 -16.13 -22.39 22.69
CA ARG A 326 -15.10 -22.91 23.57
C ARG A 326 -14.27 -21.78 24.14
N PHE A 327 -13.82 -21.94 25.38
CA PHE A 327 -12.98 -20.95 26.02
C PHE A 327 -11.53 -21.14 25.60
N GLN A 328 -10.93 -20.07 25.09
CA GLN A 328 -9.53 -20.02 24.68
C GLN A 328 -8.78 -19.02 25.53
N ILE A 329 -7.66 -19.45 26.09
CA ILE A 329 -6.74 -18.64 26.89
C ILE A 329 -5.52 -18.32 26.03
N MET A 330 -5.10 -17.05 26.00
CA MET A 330 -4.04 -16.57 25.12
C MET A 330 -2.71 -16.45 25.89
N PHE A 331 -1.94 -17.54 25.90
CA PHE A 331 -0.54 -17.57 26.34
C PHE A 331 0.32 -18.13 25.21
N LYS A 332 1.45 -17.46 24.92
CA LYS A 332 2.42 -17.97 23.95
C LYS A 332 3.17 -19.14 24.56
N LYS A 333 2.95 -20.31 23.96
CA LYS A 333 3.67 -21.53 24.27
C LYS A 333 5.18 -21.27 24.27
N ASP A 334 5.85 -21.76 25.31
CA ASP A 334 7.31 -21.67 25.55
C ASP A 334 7.87 -20.25 25.76
N LYS A 335 7.06 -19.20 25.69
CA LYS A 335 7.50 -17.79 25.89
C LYS A 335 6.94 -17.16 27.16
N ASP A 336 5.76 -17.59 27.59
CA ASP A 336 5.10 -17.06 28.78
C ASP A 336 5.27 -18.07 29.94
N PRO A 337 5.96 -17.72 31.04
CA PRO A 337 6.08 -18.60 32.21
C PRO A 337 4.74 -19.09 32.75
N GLN A 338 3.69 -18.27 32.56
CA GLN A 338 2.32 -18.55 33.00
C GLN A 338 1.64 -19.62 32.15
N TYR A 339 2.18 -19.98 30.97
CA TYR A 339 1.67 -21.05 30.12
C TYR A 339 1.67 -22.40 30.85
N HIS A 340 2.78 -22.75 31.50
CA HIS A 340 2.91 -24.03 32.21
C HIS A 340 2.08 -24.07 33.49
N GLU A 341 1.98 -22.96 34.21
CA GLU A 341 1.17 -22.88 35.43
C GLU A 341 -0.33 -22.98 35.11
N MET A 342 -0.78 -22.30 34.05
CA MET A 342 -2.15 -22.46 33.55
C MET A 342 -2.42 -23.90 33.15
N LYS A 343 -1.47 -24.57 32.51
CA LYS A 343 -1.59 -25.98 32.15
C LYS A 343 -1.80 -26.87 33.38
N SER A 344 -0.97 -26.71 34.41
CA SER A 344 -1.12 -27.45 35.67
C SER A 344 -2.44 -27.13 36.38
N TYR A 345 -2.92 -25.89 36.31
CA TYR A 345 -4.24 -25.53 36.84
C TYR A 345 -5.37 -26.26 36.11
N LEU A 346 -5.33 -26.29 34.76
CA LEU A 346 -6.33 -26.99 33.96
C LEU A 346 -6.29 -28.50 34.18
N ASP A 347 -5.10 -29.09 34.29
CA ASP A 347 -4.90 -30.51 34.61
C ASP A 347 -5.48 -30.84 35.99
N GLY A 348 -5.23 -29.99 37.00
CA GLY A 348 -5.78 -30.15 38.36
C GLY A 348 -7.30 -30.01 38.43
N LYS A 349 -7.92 -29.29 37.49
CA LYS A 349 -9.37 -29.21 37.31
C LYS A 349 -9.95 -30.36 36.49
N GLY A 350 -9.09 -31.19 35.89
CA GLY A 350 -9.50 -32.32 35.04
C GLY A 350 -10.01 -31.89 33.66
N TYR A 351 -9.65 -30.69 33.19
CA TYR A 351 -10.12 -30.20 31.89
C TYR A 351 -9.30 -30.78 30.72
N THR A 352 -9.99 -31.11 29.64
CA THR A 352 -9.37 -31.47 28.36
C THR A 352 -9.12 -30.21 27.53
N TYR A 353 -7.92 -30.09 26.95
CA TYR A 353 -7.56 -28.93 26.11
C TYR A 353 -6.68 -29.34 24.91
N SER A 354 -6.51 -28.41 23.97
CA SER A 354 -5.50 -28.48 22.93
C SER A 354 -4.56 -27.29 23.02
N GLU A 355 -3.27 -27.57 22.90
CA GLU A 355 -2.23 -26.56 22.78
C GLU A 355 -2.21 -26.01 21.34
N GLN A 356 -2.34 -24.70 21.20
CA GLN A 356 -2.21 -23.97 19.94
C GLN A 356 -1.00 -23.03 20.04
N GLY A 357 -0.37 -22.70 18.91
CA GLY A 357 0.81 -21.82 18.91
C GLY A 357 0.60 -20.44 19.57
N TRP A 358 -0.65 -20.03 19.76
CA TRP A 358 -1.05 -18.75 20.34
C TRP A 358 -1.91 -18.87 21.61
N GLY A 359 -2.08 -20.07 22.18
CA GLY A 359 -2.89 -20.25 23.38
C GLY A 359 -3.31 -21.68 23.72
N ILE A 360 -4.10 -21.83 24.78
CA ILE A 360 -4.71 -23.07 25.22
C ILE A 360 -6.21 -23.01 24.93
N LEU A 361 -6.72 -23.94 24.12
CA LEU A 361 -8.15 -24.06 23.83
C LEU A 361 -8.75 -25.20 24.67
N ILE A 362 -9.65 -24.85 25.58
CA ILE A 362 -10.38 -25.84 26.40
C ILE A 362 -11.42 -26.52 25.50
N LYS A 363 -11.39 -27.87 25.48
CA LYS A 363 -12.26 -28.69 24.62
C LYS A 363 -13.60 -29.00 25.28
N ASP A 364 -13.64 -28.97 26.62
CA ASP A 364 -14.86 -29.22 27.39
C ASP A 364 -15.87 -28.07 27.21
N GLU A 365 -17.15 -28.41 27.33
CA GLU A 365 -18.21 -27.42 27.45
C GLU A 365 -18.22 -26.86 28.88
N LEU A 366 -17.64 -25.67 29.03
CA LEU A 366 -17.63 -24.97 30.31
C LEU A 366 -18.94 -24.21 30.53
N ASN A 367 -19.47 -24.29 31.75
CA ASN A 367 -20.54 -23.38 32.19
C ASN A 367 -19.96 -22.00 32.58
N ILE A 368 -20.84 -21.04 32.87
CA ILE A 368 -20.44 -19.67 33.19
C ILE A 368 -19.49 -19.59 34.40
N VAL A 369 -19.74 -20.37 35.46
CA VAL A 369 -18.91 -20.38 36.66
C VAL A 369 -17.50 -20.82 36.32
N GLN A 370 -17.37 -21.90 35.54
CA GLN A 370 -16.08 -22.44 35.12
C GLN A 370 -15.32 -21.47 34.20
N ILE A 371 -16.02 -20.79 33.29
CA ILE A 371 -15.41 -19.76 32.42
C ILE A 371 -14.89 -18.59 33.26
N CYS A 372 -15.69 -18.11 34.22
CA CYS A 372 -15.28 -17.04 35.12
C CYS A 372 -14.10 -17.45 36.01
N GLU A 373 -14.08 -18.67 36.54
CA GLU A 373 -12.94 -19.21 37.30
C GLU A 373 -11.65 -19.26 36.45
N CYS A 374 -11.75 -19.75 35.21
CA CYS A 374 -10.62 -19.77 34.30
C CYS A 374 -10.15 -18.34 33.97
N PHE A 375 -11.07 -17.39 33.80
CA PHE A 375 -10.74 -15.99 33.53
C PHE A 375 -10.09 -15.32 34.74
N ASP A 376 -10.61 -15.51 35.94
CA ASP A 376 -10.02 -14.99 37.18
C ASP A 376 -8.59 -15.52 37.34
N LYS A 377 -8.37 -16.80 37.04
CA LYS A 377 -7.03 -17.40 37.02
C LYS A 377 -6.10 -16.73 36.00
N VAL A 378 -6.59 -16.38 34.81
CA VAL A 378 -5.83 -15.56 33.84
C VAL A 378 -5.50 -14.19 34.43
N MET A 379 -6.41 -13.57 35.16
CA MET A 379 -6.24 -12.23 35.73
C MET A 379 -5.27 -12.18 36.92
N GLU A 380 -5.16 -13.25 37.71
CA GLU A 380 -4.09 -13.41 38.71
C GLU A 380 -2.71 -13.17 38.06
N TYR A 381 -2.48 -13.76 36.89
CA TYR A 381 -1.23 -13.61 36.15
C TYR A 381 -1.02 -12.23 35.54
N VAL A 382 -2.10 -11.56 35.13
CA VAL A 382 -2.05 -10.19 34.59
C VAL A 382 -1.68 -9.18 35.69
N SER A 383 -2.11 -9.43 36.94
CA SER A 383 -1.82 -8.57 38.09
C SER A 383 -0.36 -8.64 38.58
N TRP A 384 0.35 -9.73 38.31
CA TRP A 384 1.77 -9.91 38.69
C TRP A 384 2.75 -8.97 37.97
N GLY A 385 2.35 -8.40 36.83
CA GLY A 385 3.15 -7.40 36.09
C GLY A 385 3.37 -6.07 36.81
N LYS A 386 2.78 -5.85 38.00
CA LYS A 386 3.02 -4.68 38.85
C LYS A 386 3.99 -4.92 40.02
N SER A 387 4.45 -6.15 40.29
CA SER A 387 5.11 -6.49 41.57
C SER A 387 6.58 -6.96 41.50
N THR A 388 7.21 -7.10 40.34
CA THR A 388 8.61 -7.61 40.27
C THR A 388 9.56 -6.69 39.51
N ARG A 389 9.42 -5.38 39.72
CA ARG A 389 10.59 -4.47 39.72
C ARG A 389 10.94 -4.13 41.17
N SER A 390 11.19 -5.15 41.99
CA SER A 390 12.03 -4.97 43.17
C SER A 390 13.48 -5.05 42.68
N THR A 391 14.14 -3.90 42.72
CA THR A 391 15.59 -3.74 42.89
C THR A 391 16.40 -5.04 43.02
N CYS A 392 17.13 -5.37 41.95
CA CYS A 392 18.50 -5.88 41.99
C CYS A 392 19.17 -5.55 40.66
#